data_AF-A0A7C4CNU4-F1
#
_entry.id   AF-A0A7C4CNU4-F1
#
_cell.length_a   1.000
_cell.length_b   1.000
_cell.length_c   1.000
_cell.angle_alpha   90.00
_cell.angle_beta   90.00
_cell.angle_gamma   90.00
#
_symmetry.space_group_name_H-M   'P 1'
#
loop_
_entity.id
_entity.type
_entity.pdbx_description
1 polymer ?
#
loop_
_entity_poly.entity_id
_entity_poly.type
_entity_poly.pdbx_seq_one_letter_code
_entity_poly.pdbx_strand_id
1 'polypeptide(L)'
;SLVGQRRRESPERARSQNVWRNYWIKSALVASPINDWSMLQVWLYLTMNNKIDLVNPLYFKGLDRIGCFMCPACRIAEFKIVEKLHPDLWRNWEDKLCKWASERNLHREWVLYHLWRWLKLPGKILRSMEELGLEGHSENASNRMLLKTVSINREKASVTILFNAAIPISTFAKMAYPLGETVLEDGSLTVSGDVFRARVSENKVVIDFVEEKSIKSILNKISGLVAKALLCKGCGSCVDNCPVGAVKLVSKTPIVDGQLCLRCEYGACLSKCPVVSFFIKGDGFKALCDAQTIRY
;
A
#
# COMPACT_ATOMS: atom_id res chain seq x y z
N SER A 1 -18.14 -3.07 14.67
CA SER A 1 -17.95 -1.73 14.09
C SER A 1 -19.13 -1.37 13.23
N LEU A 2 -19.72 -0.20 13.42
CA LEU A 2 -20.71 0.35 12.50
C LEU A 2 -19.99 1.21 11.46
N VAL A 3 -20.41 1.13 10.20
CA VAL A 3 -19.85 1.93 9.10
C VAL A 3 -20.97 2.48 8.22
N GLY A 4 -20.69 3.59 7.53
CA GLY A 4 -21.62 4.22 6.58
C GLY A 4 -21.47 3.73 5.14
N GLN A 5 -20.91 2.53 4.91
CA GLN A 5 -20.72 1.98 3.55
C GLN A 5 -22.07 1.72 2.90
N ARG A 6 -22.23 2.06 1.62
CA ARG A 6 -23.46 1.77 0.87
C ARG A 6 -23.15 0.98 -0.40
N ARG A 7 -24.04 0.06 -0.75
CA ARG A 7 -23.92 -0.79 -1.96
C ARG A 7 -23.77 0.03 -3.23
N ARG A 8 -24.47 1.16 -3.31
CA ARG A 8 -24.53 2.03 -4.50
C ARG A 8 -23.30 2.93 -4.68
N GLU A 9 -22.25 2.79 -3.86
CA GLU A 9 -21.04 3.62 -3.95
C GLU A 9 -20.00 3.09 -4.93
N SER A 10 -19.97 1.78 -5.19
CA SER A 10 -19.11 1.17 -6.20
C SER A 10 -19.58 -0.24 -6.56
N PRO A 11 -19.16 -0.80 -7.72
CA PRO A 11 -19.45 -2.20 -8.08
C PRO A 11 -18.95 -3.22 -7.05
N GLU A 12 -17.81 -2.98 -6.40
CA GLU A 12 -17.26 -3.84 -5.35
C GLU A 12 -18.15 -3.82 -4.10
N ARG A 13 -18.65 -2.64 -3.72
CA ARG A 13 -19.55 -2.47 -2.57
C ARG A 13 -20.94 -3.02 -2.83
N ALA A 14 -21.39 -3.09 -4.09
CA ALA A 14 -22.70 -3.62 -4.45
C ALA A 14 -22.90 -5.09 -3.97
N ARG A 15 -21.81 -5.85 -3.92
CA ARG A 15 -21.78 -7.25 -3.47
C ARG A 15 -21.64 -7.41 -1.95
N SER A 16 -21.46 -6.32 -1.21
CA SER A 16 -21.26 -6.37 0.25
C SER A 16 -22.54 -6.75 0.99
N GLN A 17 -22.40 -7.55 2.04
CA GLN A 17 -23.48 -7.91 2.95
C GLN A 17 -23.74 -6.76 3.95
N ASN A 18 -24.92 -6.75 4.58
CA ASN A 18 -25.26 -5.74 5.59
C ASN A 18 -24.45 -5.92 6.88
N VAL A 19 -24.06 -7.16 7.19
CA VAL A 19 -23.16 -7.53 8.27
C VAL A 19 -22.13 -8.50 7.71
N TRP A 20 -20.83 -8.25 7.95
CA TRP A 20 -19.75 -9.11 7.48
C TRP A 20 -18.55 -9.09 8.44
N ARG A 21 -17.71 -10.12 8.40
CA ARG A 21 -16.41 -10.10 9.10
C ARG A 21 -15.36 -9.44 8.22
N ASN A 22 -14.56 -8.55 8.79
CA ASN A 22 -13.48 -7.89 8.05
C ASN A 22 -12.43 -8.93 7.60
N TYR A 23 -12.00 -8.82 6.34
CA TYR A 23 -11.05 -9.76 5.75
C TYR A 23 -9.65 -9.72 6.39
N TRP A 24 -9.21 -8.53 6.79
CA TRP A 24 -7.88 -8.29 7.37
C TRP A 24 -7.87 -8.51 8.89
N ILE A 25 -8.94 -8.11 9.58
CA ILE A 25 -9.09 -8.16 11.04
C ILE A 25 -10.28 -9.06 11.36
N LYS A 26 -10.04 -10.38 11.52
CA LYS A 26 -11.11 -11.39 11.64
C LYS A 26 -11.99 -11.19 12.89
N SER A 27 -11.44 -10.59 13.93
CA SER A 27 -12.16 -10.23 15.15
C SER A 27 -13.19 -9.12 14.92
N ALA A 28 -13.00 -8.28 13.88
CA ALA A 28 -13.89 -7.17 13.58
C ALA A 28 -15.12 -7.64 12.79
N LEU A 29 -16.26 -7.70 13.48
CA LEU A 29 -17.58 -7.74 12.86
C LEU A 29 -17.98 -6.32 12.43
N VAL A 30 -18.31 -6.14 11.15
CA VAL A 30 -18.68 -4.87 10.54
C VAL A 30 -20.13 -4.92 10.11
N ALA A 31 -20.88 -3.85 10.36
CA ALA A 31 -22.25 -3.71 9.90
C ALA A 31 -22.49 -2.31 9.31
N SER A 32 -23.30 -2.23 8.25
CA SER A 32 -23.78 -0.97 7.69
C SER A 32 -25.32 -0.92 7.73
N PRO A 33 -25.92 -0.17 8.66
CA PRO A 33 -27.38 -0.05 8.75
C PRO A 33 -28.03 0.62 7.53
N ILE A 34 -27.25 1.45 6.81
CA ILE A 34 -27.72 2.20 5.64
C ILE A 34 -27.24 1.57 4.33
N ASN A 35 -26.84 0.29 4.33
CA ASN A 35 -26.16 -0.32 3.19
C ASN A 35 -26.95 -0.21 1.88
N ASP A 36 -28.27 -0.33 1.96
CA ASP A 36 -29.18 -0.31 0.82
C ASP A 36 -29.68 1.12 0.46
N TRP A 37 -29.26 2.14 1.22
CA TRP A 37 -29.67 3.52 1.00
C TRP A 37 -28.91 4.15 -0.17
N SER A 38 -29.64 4.86 -1.02
CA SER A 38 -29.11 5.78 -2.01
C SER A 38 -28.66 7.09 -1.36
N MET A 39 -27.90 7.92 -2.11
CA MET A 39 -27.48 9.23 -1.62
C MET A 39 -28.70 10.13 -1.39
N LEU A 40 -29.69 10.06 -2.27
CA LEU A 40 -30.95 10.78 -2.14
C LEU A 40 -31.68 10.43 -0.85
N GLN A 41 -31.81 9.13 -0.51
CA GLN A 41 -32.46 8.70 0.73
C GLN A 41 -31.75 9.23 1.98
N VAL A 42 -30.42 9.28 1.97
CA VAL A 42 -29.65 9.89 3.07
C VAL A 42 -30.01 11.36 3.23
N TRP A 43 -30.00 12.13 2.14
CA TRP A 43 -30.36 13.56 2.18
C TRP A 43 -31.81 13.81 2.58
N LEU A 44 -32.76 13.04 2.03
CA LEU A 44 -34.17 13.14 2.41
C LEU A 44 -34.36 12.88 3.90
N TYR A 45 -33.73 11.84 4.43
CA TYR A 45 -33.79 11.55 5.87
C TYR A 45 -33.23 12.70 6.71
N LEU A 46 -32.05 13.24 6.35
CA LEU A 46 -31.45 14.35 7.07
C LEU A 46 -32.34 15.60 7.06
N THR A 47 -32.93 15.92 5.91
CA THR A 47 -33.84 17.06 5.76
C THR A 47 -35.14 16.85 6.54
N MET A 48 -35.83 15.73 6.33
CA MET A 48 -37.13 15.44 6.95
C MET A 48 -37.05 15.33 8.48
N ASN A 49 -35.89 14.99 9.02
CA ASN A 49 -35.66 14.88 10.46
C ASN A 49 -34.96 16.11 11.07
N ASN A 50 -34.88 17.22 10.33
CA ASN A 50 -34.25 18.47 10.78
C ASN A 50 -32.81 18.24 11.29
N LYS A 51 -31.97 17.54 10.50
CA LYS A 51 -30.56 17.21 10.81
C LYS A 51 -29.56 17.86 9.87
N ILE A 52 -29.98 18.85 9.07
CA ILE A 52 -29.14 19.50 8.07
C ILE A 52 -27.99 20.31 8.69
N ASP A 53 -28.21 20.85 9.90
CA ASP A 53 -27.22 21.52 10.73
C ASP A 53 -26.04 20.63 11.12
N LEU A 54 -26.21 19.30 11.14
CA LEU A 54 -25.16 18.32 11.41
C LEU A 54 -24.31 17.98 10.18
N VAL A 55 -24.72 18.43 8.99
CA VAL A 55 -24.03 18.12 7.74
C VAL A 55 -22.81 19.00 7.58
N ASN A 56 -21.70 18.40 7.11
CA ASN A 56 -20.48 19.15 6.84
C ASN A 56 -20.75 20.29 5.84
N PRO A 57 -20.43 21.57 6.18
CA PRO A 57 -20.71 22.72 5.33
C PRO A 57 -20.12 22.64 3.91
N LEU A 58 -19.04 21.86 3.72
CA LEU A 58 -18.40 21.67 2.43
C LEU A 58 -19.30 21.02 1.37
N TYR A 59 -20.30 20.24 1.78
CA TYR A 59 -21.29 19.68 0.84
C TYR A 59 -22.08 20.79 0.14
N PHE A 60 -22.44 21.85 0.87
CA PHE A 60 -23.14 23.01 0.29
C PHE A 60 -22.25 23.89 -0.58
N LYS A 61 -20.92 23.67 -0.53
CA LYS A 61 -19.95 24.34 -1.40
C LYS A 61 -19.63 23.54 -2.67
N GLY A 62 -20.36 22.45 -2.92
CA GLY A 62 -20.25 21.65 -4.15
C GLY A 62 -19.29 20.45 -4.08
N LEU A 63 -18.75 20.13 -2.90
CA LEU A 63 -17.95 18.91 -2.71
C LEU A 63 -18.86 17.71 -2.43
N ASP A 64 -18.77 16.66 -3.23
CA ASP A 64 -19.69 15.50 -3.15
C ASP A 64 -19.18 14.39 -2.22
N ARG A 65 -17.87 14.36 -1.93
CA ARG A 65 -17.24 13.43 -1.00
C ARG A 65 -16.14 14.12 -0.22
N ILE A 66 -16.33 14.22 1.10
CA ILE A 66 -15.31 14.77 2.00
C ILE A 66 -14.36 13.66 2.43
N GLY A 67 -13.06 13.88 2.22
CA GLY A 67 -12.00 12.94 2.54
C GLY A 67 -10.68 13.65 2.86
N CYS A 68 -9.55 13.01 2.55
CA CYS A 68 -8.25 13.63 2.74
C CYS A 68 -8.06 14.84 1.82
N PHE A 69 -7.43 15.88 2.33
CA PHE A 69 -7.02 17.02 1.52
C PHE A 69 -6.01 16.55 0.45
N MET A 70 -6.39 16.83 -0.81
CA MET A 70 -5.77 16.41 -2.07
C MET A 70 -5.76 14.90 -2.35
N CYS A 71 -6.94 14.27 -2.27
CA CYS A 71 -7.12 12.88 -2.68
C CYS A 71 -6.94 12.70 -4.20
N PRO A 72 -6.05 11.79 -4.66
CA PRO A 72 -5.90 11.47 -6.08
C PRO A 72 -7.17 10.95 -6.76
N ALA A 73 -8.12 10.42 -5.99
CA ALA A 73 -9.38 9.89 -6.50
C ALA A 73 -10.47 10.96 -6.71
N CYS A 74 -10.26 12.20 -6.25
CA CYS A 74 -11.21 13.30 -6.47
C CYS A 74 -11.33 13.66 -7.96
N ARG A 75 -12.45 14.30 -8.31
CA ARG A 75 -12.65 14.83 -9.65
C ARG A 75 -11.84 16.12 -9.82
N ILE A 76 -11.41 16.41 -11.05
CA ILE A 76 -10.70 17.67 -11.35
C ILE A 76 -11.59 18.89 -11.02
N ALA A 77 -12.90 18.78 -11.22
CA ALA A 77 -13.86 19.82 -10.83
C ALA A 77 -13.83 20.13 -9.32
N GLU A 78 -13.63 19.12 -8.46
CA GLU A 78 -13.50 19.33 -7.02
C GLU A 78 -12.22 20.07 -6.67
N PHE A 79 -11.11 19.80 -7.37
CA PHE A 79 -9.88 20.57 -7.21
C PHE A 79 -10.07 22.05 -7.55
N LYS A 80 -10.83 22.36 -8.60
CA LYS A 80 -11.17 23.75 -8.94
C LYS A 80 -12.05 24.42 -7.89
N ILE A 81 -12.94 23.68 -7.23
CA ILE A 81 -13.68 24.18 -6.07
C ILE A 81 -12.72 24.46 -4.91
N VAL A 82 -11.80 23.53 -4.61
CA VAL A 82 -10.80 23.70 -3.53
C VAL A 82 -9.89 24.90 -3.79
N GLU A 83 -9.38 25.06 -5.01
CA GLU A 83 -8.55 26.20 -5.44
C GLU A 83 -9.27 27.53 -5.20
N LYS A 84 -10.58 27.59 -5.52
CA LYS A 84 -11.41 28.79 -5.30
C LYS A 84 -11.70 29.04 -3.82
N LEU A 85 -12.02 28.00 -3.05
CA LEU A 85 -12.41 28.13 -1.65
C LEU A 85 -11.22 28.34 -0.70
N HIS A 86 -10.07 27.77 -1.05
CA HIS A 86 -8.88 27.71 -0.21
C HIS A 86 -7.60 27.94 -1.05
N PRO A 87 -7.42 29.14 -1.63
CA PRO A 87 -6.32 29.43 -2.57
C PRO A 87 -4.94 29.24 -1.95
N ASP A 88 -4.75 29.57 -0.67
CA ASP A 88 -3.45 29.40 0.01
C ASP A 88 -3.10 27.93 0.22
N LEU A 89 -4.08 27.09 0.55
CA LEU A 89 -3.87 25.65 0.68
C LEU A 89 -3.56 25.02 -0.68
N TRP A 90 -4.24 25.48 -1.73
CA TRP A 90 -3.96 25.04 -3.10
C TRP A 90 -2.56 25.43 -3.55
N ARG A 91 -2.15 26.69 -3.37
CA ARG A 91 -0.81 27.18 -3.71
C ARG A 91 0.27 26.36 -3.02
N ASN A 92 0.13 26.14 -1.71
CA ASN A 92 1.06 25.30 -0.95
C ASN A 92 1.14 23.85 -1.46
N TRP A 93 0.04 23.32 -1.99
CA TRP A 93 0.03 21.98 -2.58
C TRP A 93 0.70 21.97 -3.96
N GLU A 94 0.37 22.93 -4.81
CA GLU A 94 0.97 23.10 -6.13
C GLU A 94 2.49 23.32 -6.04
N ASP A 95 2.96 24.16 -5.12
CA ASP A 95 4.39 24.40 -4.89
C ASP A 95 5.13 23.11 -4.53
N LYS A 96 4.53 22.26 -3.68
CA LYS A 96 5.10 20.95 -3.33
C LYS A 96 5.16 20.02 -4.53
N LEU A 97 4.14 20.01 -5.38
CA LEU A 97 4.12 19.20 -6.59
C LEU A 97 5.15 19.70 -7.61
N CYS A 98 5.26 21.01 -7.82
CA CYS A 98 6.25 21.62 -8.69
C CYS A 98 7.67 21.30 -8.23
N LYS A 99 7.97 21.46 -6.93
CA LYS A 99 9.26 21.06 -6.37
C LYS A 99 9.55 19.57 -6.60
N TRP A 100 8.57 18.71 -6.32
CA TRP A 100 8.72 17.27 -6.50
C TRP A 100 8.97 16.88 -7.96
N ALA A 101 8.30 17.58 -8.90
CA ALA A 101 8.48 17.40 -10.33
C ALA A 101 9.88 17.83 -10.79
N SER A 102 10.35 19.01 -10.37
CA SER A 102 11.69 19.52 -10.70
C SER A 102 12.81 18.60 -10.21
N GLU A 103 12.71 18.07 -8.99
CA GLU A 103 13.68 17.10 -8.44
C GLU A 103 13.80 15.80 -9.26
N ARG A 104 12.81 15.51 -10.12
CA ARG A 104 12.70 14.27 -10.90
C ARG A 104 12.74 14.51 -12.41
N ASN A 105 13.11 15.72 -12.83
CA ASN A 105 13.10 16.13 -14.24
C ASN A 105 11.75 15.86 -14.91
N LEU A 106 10.65 16.08 -14.18
CA LEU A 106 9.30 15.99 -14.71
C LEU A 106 8.86 17.37 -15.21
N HIS A 107 8.15 17.35 -16.33
CA HIS A 107 7.64 18.54 -16.97
C HIS A 107 6.50 19.19 -16.17
N ARG A 108 6.28 20.49 -16.38
CA ARG A 108 5.23 21.27 -15.67
C ARG A 108 3.83 20.72 -15.91
N GLU A 109 3.61 20.16 -17.09
CA GLU A 109 2.40 19.50 -17.56
C GLU A 109 1.97 18.36 -16.63
N TRP A 110 2.92 17.72 -15.93
CA TRP A 110 2.63 16.70 -14.93
C TRP A 110 1.81 17.25 -13.75
N VAL A 111 2.09 18.47 -13.32
CA VAL A 111 1.30 19.17 -12.29
C VAL A 111 0.01 19.71 -12.89
N LEU A 112 0.12 20.42 -14.03
CA LEU A 112 -1.00 21.11 -14.68
C LEU A 112 -2.15 20.16 -15.06
N TYR A 113 -1.83 19.01 -15.64
CA TYR A 113 -2.81 17.99 -16.01
C TYR A 113 -3.11 16.99 -14.90
N HIS A 114 -2.64 17.27 -13.69
CA HIS A 114 -2.88 16.47 -12.49
C HIS A 114 -2.39 15.02 -12.64
N LEU A 115 -1.33 14.79 -13.42
CA LEU A 115 -0.80 13.44 -13.73
C LEU A 115 -0.24 12.76 -12.48
N TRP A 116 0.10 13.54 -11.46
CA TRP A 116 0.53 13.10 -10.13
C TRP A 116 -0.44 12.16 -9.41
N ARG A 117 -1.69 12.10 -9.86
CA ARG A 117 -2.73 11.23 -9.28
C ARG A 117 -2.52 9.75 -9.60
N TRP A 118 -1.70 9.43 -10.59
CA TRP A 118 -1.51 8.07 -11.07
C TRP A 118 -0.09 7.60 -10.82
N LEU A 119 0.03 6.35 -10.35
CA LEU A 119 1.30 5.64 -10.35
C LEU A 119 1.67 5.16 -11.76
N LYS A 120 0.65 4.80 -12.56
CA LYS A 120 0.74 4.46 -13.97
C LYS A 120 -0.40 5.13 -14.72
N LEU A 121 -0.09 5.87 -15.78
CA LEU A 121 -1.12 6.56 -16.53
C LEU A 121 -2.06 5.59 -17.26
N PRO A 122 -3.39 5.84 -17.23
CA PRO A 122 -4.35 5.15 -18.05
C PRO A 122 -4.06 5.34 -19.54
N GLY A 123 -4.28 4.30 -20.36
CA GLY A 123 -4.00 4.35 -21.81
C GLY A 123 -4.76 5.45 -22.56
N LYS A 124 -5.94 5.88 -22.08
CA LYS A 124 -6.65 7.03 -22.65
C LYS A 124 -5.88 8.34 -22.42
N ILE A 125 -5.30 8.52 -21.24
CA ILE A 125 -4.53 9.72 -20.90
C ILE A 125 -3.22 9.72 -21.69
N LEU A 126 -2.55 8.57 -21.81
CA LEU A 126 -1.34 8.45 -22.63
C LEU A 126 -1.59 8.88 -24.08
N ARG A 127 -2.64 8.36 -24.73
CA ARG A 127 -3.01 8.77 -26.09
C ARG A 127 -3.30 10.27 -26.20
N SER A 128 -4.05 10.83 -25.24
CA SER A 128 -4.30 12.27 -25.23
C SER A 128 -3.02 13.09 -25.04
N MET A 129 -2.02 12.56 -24.33
CA MET A 129 -0.72 13.23 -24.20
C MET A 129 0.10 13.13 -25.49
N GLU A 130 0.09 11.98 -26.18
CA GLU A 130 0.71 11.79 -27.49
C GLU A 130 0.12 12.78 -28.52
N GLU A 131 -1.21 12.91 -28.57
CA GLU A 131 -1.92 13.87 -29.43
C GLU A 131 -1.53 15.33 -29.15
N LEU A 132 -1.13 15.65 -27.91
CA LEU A 132 -0.68 16.98 -27.50
C LEU A 132 0.84 17.18 -27.63
N GLY A 133 1.59 16.18 -28.13
CA GLY A 133 3.06 16.24 -28.25
C GLY A 133 3.78 16.18 -26.90
N LEU A 134 3.16 15.61 -25.87
CA LEU A 134 3.67 15.54 -24.48
C LEU A 134 4.22 14.15 -24.13
N GLU A 135 4.84 13.49 -25.10
CA GLU A 135 5.41 12.15 -24.94
C GLU A 135 6.50 12.14 -23.85
N GLY A 136 6.57 11.07 -23.03
CA GLY A 136 7.59 10.92 -21.99
C GLY A 136 7.38 11.74 -20.70
N HIS A 137 6.34 12.59 -20.60
CA HIS A 137 6.16 13.52 -19.47
C HIS A 137 5.69 12.86 -18.15
N SER A 138 5.65 11.52 -18.06
CA SER A 138 5.17 10.78 -16.88
C SER A 138 5.98 9.55 -16.49
N GLU A 139 6.95 9.13 -17.31
CA GLU A 139 7.62 7.84 -17.14
C GLU A 139 8.46 7.78 -15.85
N ASN A 140 8.91 8.93 -15.36
CA ASN A 140 9.73 9.05 -14.14
C ASN A 140 8.91 9.26 -12.85
N ALA A 141 7.58 9.33 -12.92
CA ALA A 141 6.75 9.65 -11.75
C ALA A 141 6.45 8.45 -10.84
N SER A 142 6.83 7.23 -11.28
CA SER A 142 6.61 6.00 -10.53
C SER A 142 7.49 5.96 -9.28
N ASN A 143 7.02 6.57 -8.18
CA ASN A 143 7.59 6.41 -6.85
C ASN A 143 7.53 4.93 -6.46
N ARG A 144 8.58 4.18 -6.80
CA ARG A 144 8.91 2.90 -6.16
C ARG A 144 9.33 3.24 -4.73
N MET A 145 8.35 3.51 -3.88
CA MET A 145 8.52 4.20 -2.59
C MET A 145 9.52 3.50 -1.67
N LEU A 146 9.74 2.20 -1.86
CA LEU A 146 10.72 1.43 -1.08
C LEU A 146 11.76 0.69 -1.92
N LEU A 147 11.54 0.40 -3.22
CA LEU A 147 12.42 -0.47 -4.01
C LEU A 147 13.24 0.33 -5.03
N LYS A 148 14.55 0.19 -4.98
CA LYS A 148 15.49 0.82 -5.91
C LYS A 148 15.75 -0.08 -7.11
N THR A 149 16.33 -1.25 -6.86
CA THR A 149 16.68 -2.24 -7.89
C THR A 149 16.51 -3.65 -7.36
N VAL A 150 16.31 -4.59 -8.29
CA VAL A 150 16.46 -6.03 -8.07
C VAL A 150 17.51 -6.48 -9.07
N SER A 151 18.47 -7.31 -8.66
CA SER A 151 19.45 -7.94 -9.54
C SER A 151 19.57 -9.42 -9.22
N ILE A 152 19.67 -10.25 -10.25
CA ILE A 152 19.74 -11.71 -10.12
C ILE A 152 21.08 -12.19 -10.65
N ASN A 153 21.81 -12.95 -9.84
CA ASN A 153 23.01 -13.64 -10.23
C ASN A 153 22.71 -15.15 -10.30
N ARG A 154 22.63 -15.69 -11.52
CA ARG A 154 22.33 -17.11 -11.76
C ARG A 154 23.50 -18.04 -11.42
N GLU A 155 24.74 -17.59 -11.63
CA GLU A 155 25.94 -18.41 -11.34
C GLU A 155 26.08 -18.68 -9.85
N LYS A 156 25.77 -17.68 -9.03
CA LYS A 156 25.82 -17.78 -7.56
C LYS A 156 24.49 -18.15 -6.92
N ALA A 157 23.46 -18.42 -7.73
CA ALA A 157 22.09 -18.64 -7.29
C ALA A 157 21.65 -17.64 -6.21
N SER A 158 21.79 -16.34 -6.50
CA SER A 158 21.50 -15.27 -5.56
C SER A 158 20.72 -14.09 -6.16
N VAL A 159 19.88 -13.46 -5.33
CA VAL A 159 19.16 -12.23 -5.65
C VAL A 159 19.60 -11.12 -4.72
N THR A 160 19.93 -9.97 -5.28
CA THR A 160 20.18 -8.75 -4.52
C THR A 160 19.06 -7.75 -4.74
N ILE A 161 18.54 -7.19 -3.66
CA ILE A 161 17.50 -6.17 -3.67
C ILE A 161 18.05 -4.94 -2.96
N LEU A 162 17.95 -3.78 -3.61
CA LEU A 162 18.25 -2.49 -3.01
C LEU A 162 16.97 -1.72 -2.73
N PHE A 163 16.90 -1.11 -1.56
CA PHE A 163 15.76 -0.31 -1.12
C PHE A 163 16.11 1.18 -1.11
N ASN A 164 15.10 2.03 -1.32
CA ASN A 164 15.19 3.49 -1.25
C ASN A 164 15.08 4.02 0.20
N ALA A 165 15.01 3.12 1.19
CA ALA A 165 14.86 3.45 2.60
C ALA A 165 15.70 2.50 3.45
N ALA A 166 16.17 3.00 4.60
CA ALA A 166 16.86 2.19 5.59
C ALA A 166 15.88 1.24 6.28
N ILE A 167 16.15 -0.06 6.22
CA ILE A 167 15.39 -1.14 6.82
C ILE A 167 15.63 -1.11 8.34
N PRO A 168 14.58 -0.98 9.18
CA PRO A 168 14.73 -1.04 10.62
C PRO A 168 14.97 -2.49 11.06
N ILE A 169 16.24 -2.92 11.08
CA ILE A 169 16.65 -4.31 11.30
C ILE A 169 16.11 -4.88 12.61
N SER A 170 16.13 -4.10 13.70
CA SER A 170 15.58 -4.51 14.99
C SER A 170 14.09 -4.81 14.95
N THR A 171 13.33 -4.07 14.14
CA THR A 171 11.89 -4.28 13.94
C THR A 171 11.65 -5.46 12.99
N PHE A 172 12.44 -5.56 11.92
CA PHE A 172 12.38 -6.69 10.99
C PHE A 172 12.64 -8.02 11.72
N ALA A 173 13.68 -8.09 12.56
CA ALA A 173 14.05 -9.27 13.32
C ALA A 173 12.90 -9.81 14.19
N LYS A 174 12.20 -8.92 14.91
CA LYS A 174 11.03 -9.27 15.75
C LYS A 174 9.89 -9.94 14.97
N MET A 175 9.86 -9.81 13.64
CA MET A 175 8.81 -10.32 12.78
C MET A 175 9.30 -11.38 11.78
N ALA A 176 10.60 -11.70 11.76
CA ALA A 176 11.24 -12.51 10.73
C ALA A 176 11.18 -14.03 10.99
N TYR A 177 10.91 -14.45 12.22
CA TYR A 177 10.84 -15.88 12.58
C TYR A 177 9.95 -16.76 11.68
N PRO A 178 8.79 -16.30 11.14
CA PRO A 178 7.99 -17.09 10.20
C PRO A 178 8.71 -17.44 8.88
N LEU A 179 9.84 -16.79 8.58
CA LEU A 179 10.66 -17.04 7.40
C LEU A 179 11.77 -18.07 7.66
N GLY A 180 12.19 -18.26 8.91
CA GLY A 180 13.33 -19.08 9.27
C GLY A 180 14.02 -18.62 10.55
N GLU A 181 15.13 -19.27 10.88
CA GLU A 181 15.96 -18.90 12.02
C GLU A 181 16.68 -17.59 11.78
N THR A 182 16.70 -16.72 12.79
CA THR A 182 17.21 -15.36 12.66
C THR A 182 18.42 -15.17 13.55
N VAL A 183 19.54 -14.73 12.97
CA VAL A 183 20.79 -14.43 13.69
C VAL A 183 21.19 -12.99 13.38
N LEU A 184 21.38 -12.18 14.42
CA LEU A 184 21.79 -10.78 14.30
C LEU A 184 23.30 -10.67 14.56
N GLU A 185 24.06 -10.27 13.54
CA GLU A 185 25.53 -10.15 13.57
C GLU A 185 25.94 -8.84 12.88
N ASP A 186 26.80 -8.06 13.53
CA ASP A 186 27.44 -6.85 12.96
C ASP A 186 26.45 -5.88 12.28
N GLY A 187 25.30 -5.66 12.90
CA GLY A 187 24.27 -4.76 12.35
C GLY A 187 23.57 -5.29 11.10
N SER A 188 23.70 -6.58 10.80
CA SER A 188 22.97 -7.29 9.74
C SER A 188 22.20 -8.48 10.32
N LEU A 189 21.06 -8.82 9.72
CA LEU A 189 20.26 -9.98 10.11
C LEU A 189 20.35 -11.06 9.05
N THR A 190 20.80 -12.24 9.46
CA THR A 190 20.73 -13.45 8.64
C THR A 190 19.45 -14.21 8.98
N VAL A 191 18.68 -14.58 7.96
CA VAL A 191 17.49 -15.42 8.05
C VAL A 191 17.76 -16.70 7.28
N SER A 192 17.77 -17.84 7.97
CA SER A 192 18.01 -19.16 7.39
C SER A 192 16.69 -19.93 7.33
N GLY A 193 16.16 -20.12 6.12
CA GLY A 193 15.05 -21.02 5.85
C GLY A 193 15.54 -22.34 5.23
N ASP A 194 14.62 -23.27 5.00
CA ASP A 194 14.98 -24.63 4.56
C ASP A 194 15.69 -24.66 3.19
N VAL A 195 15.33 -23.75 2.30
CA VAL A 195 15.82 -23.70 0.90
C VAL A 195 16.49 -22.37 0.53
N PHE A 196 16.71 -21.49 1.50
CA PHE A 196 17.31 -20.18 1.27
C PHE A 196 18.01 -19.60 2.50
N ARG A 197 18.96 -18.71 2.25
CA ARG A 197 19.59 -17.86 3.26
C ARG A 197 19.50 -16.41 2.81
N ALA A 198 18.91 -15.56 3.64
CA ALA A 198 18.78 -14.14 3.35
C ALA A 198 19.58 -13.29 4.34
N ARG A 199 20.44 -12.42 3.84
CA ARG A 199 21.15 -11.39 4.62
C ARG A 199 20.49 -10.04 4.41
N VAL A 200 20.02 -9.45 5.49
CA VAL A 200 19.34 -8.15 5.52
C VAL A 200 20.26 -7.13 6.20
N SER A 201 20.64 -6.10 5.46
CA SER A 201 21.46 -4.98 5.92
C SER A 201 20.67 -3.67 5.80
N GLU A 202 21.30 -2.53 6.09
CA GLU A 202 20.63 -1.22 6.17
C GLU A 202 19.71 -0.91 4.98
N ASN A 203 20.13 -1.12 3.73
CA ASN A 203 19.30 -0.83 2.55
C ASN A 203 19.32 -1.96 1.50
N LYS A 204 19.85 -3.12 1.89
CA LYS A 204 20.17 -4.22 0.97
C LYS A 204 19.69 -5.53 1.55
N VAL A 205 19.10 -6.35 0.68
CA VAL A 205 18.80 -7.75 0.98
C VAL A 205 19.49 -8.62 -0.06
N VAL A 206 20.27 -9.59 0.39
CA VAL A 206 20.86 -10.63 -0.46
C VAL A 206 20.22 -11.96 -0.10
N ILE A 207 19.69 -12.68 -1.07
CA ILE A 207 19.02 -13.96 -0.90
C ILE A 207 19.78 -15.00 -1.72
N ASP A 208 20.43 -15.92 -1.05
CA ASP A 208 21.01 -17.12 -1.66
C ASP A 208 19.97 -18.25 -1.58
N PHE A 209 19.78 -19.01 -2.65
CA PHE A 209 18.74 -20.04 -2.74
C PHE A 209 19.25 -21.32 -3.41
N VAL A 210 18.61 -22.45 -3.07
CA VAL A 210 18.97 -23.76 -3.62
C VAL A 210 18.19 -24.07 -4.90
N GLU A 211 16.92 -23.67 -4.99
CA GLU A 211 16.04 -23.96 -6.13
C GLU A 211 15.36 -22.70 -6.71
N GLU A 212 15.39 -22.55 -8.04
CA GLU A 212 14.83 -21.38 -8.73
C GLU A 212 13.30 -21.26 -8.59
N LYS A 213 12.57 -22.39 -8.54
CA LYS A 213 11.09 -22.39 -8.43
C LYS A 213 10.59 -21.71 -7.15
N SER A 214 11.38 -21.74 -6.08
CA SER A 214 11.01 -21.16 -4.78
C SER A 214 11.32 -19.66 -4.67
N ILE A 215 12.14 -19.12 -5.59
CA ILE A 215 12.71 -17.76 -5.52
C ILE A 215 11.62 -16.70 -5.36
N LYS A 216 10.52 -16.82 -6.11
CA LYS A 216 9.43 -15.84 -6.13
C LYS A 216 8.68 -15.79 -4.81
N SER A 217 8.41 -16.96 -4.22
CA SER A 217 7.72 -17.04 -2.93
C SER A 217 8.57 -16.41 -1.83
N ILE A 218 9.87 -16.73 -1.83
CA ILE A 218 10.85 -16.19 -0.88
C ILE A 218 10.99 -14.67 -1.04
N LEU A 219 11.14 -14.20 -2.28
CA LEU A 219 11.21 -12.78 -2.62
C LEU A 219 9.98 -12.03 -2.11
N ASN A 220 8.78 -12.53 -2.39
CA ASN A 220 7.53 -11.92 -1.94
C ASN A 220 7.44 -11.86 -0.41
N LYS A 221 7.83 -12.93 0.27
CA LYS A 221 7.79 -13.03 1.73
C LYS A 221 8.79 -12.05 2.38
N ILE A 222 10.03 -12.01 1.91
CA ILE A 222 11.08 -11.13 2.46
C ILE A 222 10.80 -9.67 2.12
N SER A 223 10.55 -9.33 0.85
CA SER A 223 10.25 -7.95 0.46
C SER A 223 8.96 -7.44 1.11
N GLY A 224 7.95 -8.31 1.24
CA GLY A 224 6.74 -8.02 2.00
C GLY A 224 7.04 -7.74 3.47
N LEU A 225 7.91 -8.52 4.11
CA LEU A 225 8.30 -8.29 5.49
C LEU A 225 9.12 -6.99 5.65
N VAL A 226 9.99 -6.65 4.70
CA VAL A 226 10.69 -5.35 4.68
C VAL A 226 9.67 -4.21 4.62
N ALA A 227 8.70 -4.29 3.71
CA ALA A 227 7.63 -3.29 3.63
C ALA A 227 6.81 -3.21 4.92
N LYS A 228 6.53 -4.35 5.54
CA LYS A 228 5.86 -4.42 6.86
C LYS A 228 6.71 -3.74 7.94
N ALA A 229 8.01 -3.97 7.98
CA ALA A 229 8.91 -3.33 8.95
C ALA A 229 8.93 -1.80 8.81
N LEU A 230 8.83 -1.30 7.58
CA LEU A 230 8.85 0.14 7.28
C LEU A 230 7.49 0.83 7.48
N LEU A 231 6.39 0.16 7.14
CA LEU A 231 5.08 0.79 6.98
C LEU A 231 4.01 0.30 7.98
N CYS A 232 4.34 -0.65 8.86
CA CYS A 232 3.38 -1.16 9.84
C CYS A 232 2.83 -0.03 10.73
N LYS A 233 1.51 0.01 10.88
CA LYS A 233 0.79 0.93 11.77
C LYS A 233 0.20 0.24 13.00
N GLY A 234 0.52 -1.04 13.21
CA GLY A 234 0.06 -1.83 14.37
C GLY A 234 -1.42 -2.22 14.35
N CYS A 235 -1.99 -2.52 13.18
CA CYS A 235 -3.43 -2.80 13.05
C CYS A 235 -3.90 -4.15 13.63
N GLY A 236 -2.98 -5.02 14.07
CA GLY A 236 -3.33 -6.30 14.72
C GLY A 236 -3.74 -7.44 13.80
N SER A 237 -3.84 -7.22 12.48
CA SER A 237 -4.21 -8.27 11.52
C SER A 237 -3.36 -9.55 11.63
N CYS A 238 -2.05 -9.42 11.90
CA CYS A 238 -1.18 -10.58 12.08
C CYS A 238 -1.43 -11.35 13.38
N VAL A 239 -1.96 -10.71 14.43
CA VAL A 239 -2.36 -11.36 15.68
C VAL A 239 -3.62 -12.19 15.42
N ASP A 240 -4.65 -11.57 14.84
CA ASP A 240 -5.93 -12.22 14.51
C ASP A 240 -5.82 -13.43 13.57
N ASN A 241 -4.80 -13.44 12.71
CA ASN A 241 -4.61 -14.49 11.71
C ASN A 241 -3.58 -15.54 12.12
N CYS A 242 -2.92 -15.40 13.28
CA CYS A 242 -1.99 -16.42 13.76
C CYS A 242 -2.78 -17.62 14.31
N PRO A 243 -2.63 -18.84 13.75
CA PRO A 243 -3.41 -20.00 14.16
C PRO A 243 -3.08 -20.48 15.58
N VAL A 244 -1.89 -20.15 16.07
CA VAL A 244 -1.35 -20.61 17.37
C VAL A 244 -1.09 -19.46 18.35
N GLY A 245 -1.53 -18.24 18.02
CA GLY A 245 -1.36 -17.09 18.91
C GLY A 245 0.10 -16.65 19.13
N ALA A 246 1.04 -17.05 18.27
CA ALA A 246 2.47 -16.72 18.39
C ALA A 246 2.81 -15.25 18.11
N VAL A 247 1.85 -14.40 17.73
CA VAL A 247 2.11 -12.99 17.42
C VAL A 247 1.45 -12.10 18.46
N LYS A 248 2.22 -11.20 19.07
CA LYS A 248 1.74 -10.18 20.00
C LYS A 248 2.02 -8.79 19.46
N LEU A 249 1.22 -7.79 19.85
CA LEU A 249 1.50 -6.38 19.60
C LEU A 249 2.06 -5.74 20.85
N VAL A 250 3.30 -5.24 20.78
CA VAL A 250 3.94 -4.47 21.86
C VAL A 250 4.23 -3.07 21.31
N SER A 251 3.64 -2.04 21.91
CA SER A 251 3.78 -0.64 21.46
C SER A 251 3.52 -0.46 19.96
N LYS A 252 2.46 -1.09 19.43
CA LYS A 252 2.08 -1.13 17.99
C LYS A 252 3.04 -1.92 17.07
N THR A 253 4.10 -2.52 17.60
CA THR A 253 5.02 -3.37 16.83
C THR A 253 4.65 -4.85 17.02
N PRO A 254 4.43 -5.61 15.93
CA PRO A 254 4.25 -7.05 16.02
C PRO A 254 5.55 -7.74 16.44
N ILE A 255 5.45 -8.64 17.40
CA ILE A 255 6.55 -9.50 17.85
C ILE A 255 6.09 -10.95 17.72
N VAL A 256 6.89 -11.77 17.07
CA VAL A 256 6.66 -13.20 16.89
C VAL A 256 7.43 -13.96 17.96
N ASP A 257 6.73 -14.79 18.73
CA ASP A 257 7.31 -15.72 19.68
C ASP A 257 7.81 -16.96 18.93
N GLY A 258 9.13 -17.16 18.94
CA GLY A 258 9.78 -18.26 18.23
C GLY A 258 9.46 -19.64 18.81
N GLN A 259 9.11 -19.74 20.09
CA GLN A 259 8.78 -21.02 20.73
C GLN A 259 7.38 -21.51 20.35
N LEU A 260 6.46 -20.56 20.11
CA LEU A 260 5.08 -20.88 19.71
C LEU A 260 4.91 -20.95 18.18
N CYS A 261 5.77 -20.29 17.41
CA CYS A 261 5.58 -20.14 15.97
C CYS A 261 5.89 -21.44 15.22
N LEU A 262 4.85 -22.05 14.61
CA LEU A 262 4.97 -23.26 13.80
C LEU A 262 5.55 -23.04 12.38
N ARG A 263 6.06 -21.85 12.06
CA ARG A 263 6.52 -21.47 10.70
C ARG A 263 5.54 -21.92 9.59
N CYS A 264 4.24 -21.67 9.81
CA CYS A 264 3.18 -22.22 8.96
C CYS A 264 3.41 -21.92 7.48
N GLU A 265 3.16 -22.89 6.61
CA GLU A 265 3.42 -22.82 5.16
C GLU A 265 2.85 -21.54 4.51
N TYR A 266 1.60 -21.21 4.86
CA TYR A 266 0.87 -20.05 4.35
C TYR A 266 1.38 -18.69 4.85
N GLY A 267 2.23 -18.67 5.88
CA GLY A 267 2.71 -17.46 6.55
C GLY A 267 1.57 -16.49 6.86
N ALA A 268 0.53 -16.95 7.56
CA ALA A 268 -0.75 -16.24 7.70
C ALA A 268 -0.60 -14.78 8.21
N CYS A 269 0.39 -14.54 9.07
CA CYS A 269 0.73 -13.23 9.62
C CYS A 269 1.35 -12.23 8.60
N LEU A 270 1.79 -12.72 7.45
CA LEU A 270 2.29 -11.95 6.30
C LEU A 270 1.28 -11.94 5.16
N SER A 271 0.74 -13.10 4.77
CA SER A 271 -0.18 -13.21 3.63
C SER A 271 -1.51 -12.48 3.84
N LYS A 272 -1.96 -12.34 5.10
CA LYS A 272 -3.12 -11.53 5.47
C LYS A 272 -2.76 -10.12 5.94
N CYS A 273 -1.53 -9.66 5.73
CA CYS A 273 -1.15 -8.28 6.08
C CYS A 273 -1.54 -7.31 4.93
N PRO A 274 -2.29 -6.22 5.20
CA PRO A 274 -2.62 -5.23 4.16
C PRO A 274 -1.36 -4.62 3.53
N VAL A 275 -0.37 -4.24 4.35
CA VAL A 275 0.89 -3.66 3.89
C VAL A 275 1.59 -4.58 2.89
N VAL A 276 1.76 -5.86 3.25
CA VAL A 276 2.36 -6.88 2.38
C VAL A 276 1.54 -7.03 1.10
N SER A 277 0.22 -7.18 1.22
CA SER A 277 -0.64 -7.39 0.05
C SER A 277 -0.61 -6.22 -0.92
N PHE A 278 -0.64 -4.96 -0.45
CA PHE A 278 -0.60 -3.79 -1.34
C PHE A 278 0.79 -3.58 -1.94
N PHE A 279 1.85 -3.88 -1.17
CA PHE A 279 3.22 -3.77 -1.65
C PHE A 279 3.52 -4.79 -2.75
N ILE A 280 3.19 -6.07 -2.53
CA ILE A 280 3.47 -7.15 -3.47
C ILE A 280 2.58 -7.10 -4.71
N LYS A 281 1.30 -6.72 -4.55
CA LYS A 281 0.38 -6.53 -5.69
C LYS A 281 0.62 -5.22 -6.44
N GLY A 282 1.47 -4.34 -5.93
CA GLY A 282 1.80 -3.08 -6.59
C GLY A 282 2.51 -3.34 -7.92
N ASP A 283 2.06 -2.65 -8.97
CA ASP A 283 2.62 -2.78 -10.32
C ASP A 283 4.14 -2.60 -10.37
N GLY A 284 4.70 -1.77 -9.47
CA GLY A 284 6.14 -1.50 -9.42
C GLY A 284 7.00 -2.69 -9.00
N PHE A 285 6.58 -3.48 -8.00
CA PHE A 285 7.32 -4.67 -7.58
C PHE A 285 7.19 -5.78 -8.60
N LYS A 286 5.98 -5.96 -9.15
CA LYS A 286 5.70 -6.95 -10.20
C LYS A 286 6.50 -6.67 -11.49
N ALA A 287 6.44 -5.44 -12.00
CA ALA A 287 7.14 -5.04 -13.22
C ALA A 287 8.67 -5.17 -13.11
N LEU A 288 9.24 -4.92 -11.92
CA LEU A 288 10.67 -5.12 -11.67
C LEU A 288 11.08 -6.60 -11.70
N CYS A 289 10.26 -7.47 -11.11
CA CYS A 289 10.47 -8.92 -11.19
C CYS A 289 10.33 -9.43 -12.64
N ASP A 290 9.35 -8.90 -13.37
CA ASP A 290 9.07 -9.25 -14.77
C ASP A 290 10.20 -8.79 -15.70
N ALA A 291 10.69 -7.56 -15.54
CA ALA A 291 11.77 -6.98 -16.35
C ALA A 291 13.13 -7.68 -16.15
N GLN A 292 13.35 -8.29 -14.99
CA GLN A 292 14.56 -9.04 -14.65
C GLN A 292 14.48 -10.53 -15.07
N THR A 293 13.41 -10.94 -15.75
CA THR A 293 13.21 -12.33 -16.24
C THR A 293 13.13 -13.36 -15.10
N ILE A 294 12.51 -13.03 -13.97
CA ILE A 294 11.99 -14.05 -13.03
C ILE A 294 10.73 -14.63 -13.68
N ARG A 295 10.89 -15.55 -14.64
CA ARG A 295 9.73 -16.17 -15.28
C ARG A 295 8.99 -17.02 -14.24
N TYR A 296 7.67 -16.85 -14.24
CA TYR A 296 6.71 -17.37 -13.28
C TYR A 296 6.53 -18.87 -13.30
#